data_AF-A0A0S8HQ72-F1
#
_entry.id   AF-A0A0S8HQ72-F1
#
_cell.length_a   1.000
_cell.length_b   1.000
_cell.length_c   1.000
_cell.angle_alpha   90.00
_cell.angle_beta   90.00
_cell.angle_gamma   90.00
#
_symmetry.space_group_name_H-M   'P 1'
#
loop_
_entity.id
_entity.type
_entity.pdbx_description
1 polymer ?
#
loop_
_entity_poly.entity_id
_entity_poly.type
_entity_poly.pdbx_seq_one_letter_code
_entity_poly.pdbx_strand_id
1 'polypeptide(L)'
;MTEERIQKMRDYENSDLPEREKMALRFADIILSDPQKLDETFFNRLKEHFTEDQIIDMGMGVGFLHGTQRFVESMGIVPDIYDEGAFCELPFQSRL
;
A
#
# COMPACT_ATOMS: atom_id res chain seq x y z
N MET A 1 13.79 -1.66 -10.23
CA MET A 1 12.81 -0.55 -10.24
C MET A 1 13.57 0.74 -10.52
N THR A 2 13.09 1.62 -11.39
CA THR A 2 13.73 2.93 -11.65
C THR A 2 13.01 4.03 -10.88
N GLU A 3 13.73 5.12 -10.55
CA GLU A 3 13.14 6.26 -9.83
C GLU A 3 11.96 6.88 -10.60
N GLU A 4 12.10 7.00 -11.92
CA GLU A 4 11.02 7.47 -12.80
C GLU A 4 9.75 6.61 -12.65
N ARG A 5 9.91 5.29 -12.55
CA ARG A 5 8.79 4.36 -12.40
C ARG A 5 8.15 4.46 -11.02
N ILE A 6 8.95 4.69 -9.97
CA ILE A 6 8.45 4.96 -8.61
C ILE A 6 7.61 6.23 -8.62
N GLN A 7 8.07 7.28 -9.29
CA GLN A 7 7.33 8.54 -9.38
C GLN A 7 6.00 8.36 -10.10
N LYS A 8 5.96 7.56 -11.17
CA LYS A 8 4.70 7.18 -11.85
C LYS A 8 3.73 6.44 -10.92
N MET A 9 4.22 5.56 -10.04
CA MET A 9 3.38 4.85 -9.08
C MET A 9 2.76 5.77 -8.02
N ARG A 10 3.39 6.90 -7.69
CA ARG A 10 2.83 7.88 -6.74
C ARG A 10 1.59 8.61 -7.28
N ASP A 11 1.53 8.82 -8.60
CA ASP A 11 0.40 9.42 -9.30
C ASP A 11 -0.06 8.50 -10.44
N TYR A 12 -0.38 7.25 -10.07
CA TYR A 12 -0.59 6.20 -11.05
C TYR A 12 -1.82 6.44 -11.93
N GLU A 13 -2.85 7.12 -11.43
CA GLU A 13 -4.06 7.42 -12.20
C GLU A 13 -3.74 8.25 -13.45
N ASN A 14 -2.88 9.27 -13.29
CA ASN A 14 -2.47 10.18 -14.37
C ASN A 14 -1.22 9.71 -15.12
N SER A 15 -0.66 8.56 -14.76
CA SER A 15 0.54 7.99 -15.39
C SER A 15 0.24 7.18 -16.66
N ASP A 16 1.29 6.83 -17.39
CA ASP A 16 1.30 5.89 -18.52
C ASP A 16 1.55 4.43 -18.07
N LEU A 17 1.39 4.12 -16.77
CA LEU A 17 1.51 2.74 -16.30
C LEU A 17 0.48 1.83 -16.97
N PRO A 18 0.80 0.54 -17.20
CA PRO A 18 -0.18 -0.42 -17.71
C PRO A 18 -1.41 -0.50 -16.80
N GLU A 19 -2.61 -0.65 -17.38
CA GLU A 19 -3.86 -0.70 -16.58
C GLU A 19 -3.86 -1.82 -15.54
N ARG A 20 -3.19 -2.95 -15.83
CA ARG A 20 -2.99 -4.01 -14.84
C ARG A 20 -2.24 -3.51 -13.59
N GLU A 21 -1.21 -2.70 -13.76
CA GLU A 21 -0.45 -2.12 -12.65
C GLU A 21 -1.28 -1.08 -11.90
N LYS A 22 -1.98 -0.19 -12.62
CA LYS A 22 -2.90 0.77 -12.00
C LYS A 22 -4.00 0.07 -11.20
N MET A 23 -4.54 -1.04 -11.70
CA MET A 23 -5.56 -1.80 -10.98
C MET A 23 -5.04 -2.43 -9.70
N ALA A 24 -3.81 -2.95 -9.69
CA ALA A 24 -3.18 -3.43 -8.47
C ALA A 24 -2.98 -2.32 -7.44
N LEU A 25 -2.57 -1.12 -7.87
CA LEU A 25 -2.38 0.04 -6.99
C LEU A 25 -3.73 0.53 -6.41
N ARG A 26 -4.78 0.65 -7.24
CA ARG A 26 -6.14 0.96 -6.75
C ARG A 26 -6.65 -0.04 -5.72
N PHE A 27 -6.38 -1.32 -5.94
CA PHE A 27 -6.78 -2.37 -5.00
C PHE A 27 -6.06 -2.22 -3.66
N ALA A 28 -4.75 -1.94 -3.69
CA ALA A 28 -3.99 -1.65 -2.47
C ALA A 28 -4.54 -0.42 -1.75
N ASP A 29 -4.82 0.68 -2.46
CA ASP A 29 -5.39 1.90 -1.87
C ASP A 29 -6.74 1.64 -1.20
N ILE A 30 -7.62 0.88 -1.84
CA ILE A 30 -8.93 0.51 -1.27
C ILE A 30 -8.76 -0.29 0.01
N ILE A 31 -7.91 -1.33 0.02
CA ILE A 31 -7.66 -2.15 1.21
C ILE A 31 -7.11 -1.30 2.36
N LEU A 32 -6.22 -0.35 2.06
CA LEU A 32 -5.53 0.44 3.07
C LEU A 32 -6.35 1.62 3.60
N SER A 33 -7.33 2.13 2.83
CA SER A 33 -8.07 3.36 3.16
C SER A 33 -9.55 3.13 3.47
N ASP A 34 -10.27 2.40 2.61
CA ASP A 34 -11.71 2.18 2.72
C ASP A 34 -12.11 0.83 2.10
N PRO A 35 -11.95 -0.27 2.85
CA PRO A 35 -12.26 -1.61 2.36
C PRO A 35 -13.71 -1.81 1.92
N GLN A 36 -14.65 -0.93 2.31
CA GLN A 36 -16.05 -1.03 1.89
C GLN A 36 -16.21 -0.74 0.39
N LYS A 37 -15.26 -0.06 -0.23
CA LYS A 37 -15.22 0.17 -1.69
C LYS A 37 -14.80 -1.06 -2.49
N LEU A 38 -14.38 -2.14 -1.84
CA LEU A 38 -14.14 -3.42 -2.49
C LEU A 38 -15.47 -4.15 -2.74
N ASP A 39 -16.31 -3.54 -3.58
CA ASP A 39 -17.60 -4.10 -3.96
C ASP A 39 -17.49 -5.07 -5.15
N GLU A 40 -18.62 -5.71 -5.50
CA GLU A 40 -18.69 -6.65 -6.61
C GLU A 40 -18.29 -6.01 -7.95
N THR A 41 -18.63 -4.72 -8.15
CA THR A 41 -18.28 -3.97 -9.36
C THR A 41 -16.76 -3.85 -9.51
N PHE A 42 -16.08 -3.44 -8.45
CA PHE A 42 -14.64 -3.32 -8.43
C PHE A 42 -13.94 -4.68 -8.54
N PHE A 43 -14.45 -5.69 -7.83
CA PHE A 43 -13.91 -7.05 -7.90
C PHE A 43 -14.02 -7.65 -9.31
N ASN A 44 -15.13 -7.40 -10.02
CA ASN A 44 -15.28 -7.81 -11.40
C ASN A 44 -14.27 -7.12 -12.33
N ARG A 45 -14.01 -5.82 -12.15
CA ARG A 45 -12.97 -5.10 -12.89
C ARG A 45 -11.56 -5.63 -12.60
N LEU A 46 -11.27 -6.02 -11.35
CA LEU A 46 -10.02 -6.68 -10.98
C LEU A 46 -9.81 -7.98 -11.76
N LYS A 47 -10.87 -8.79 -11.91
CA LYS A 47 -10.83 -10.07 -12.64
C LYS A 47 -10.55 -9.93 -14.13
N GLU A 48 -10.70 -8.74 -14.71
CA GLU A 48 -10.28 -8.47 -16.10
C GLU A 48 -8.75 -8.51 -16.26
N HIS A 49 -7.99 -8.37 -15.18
CA HIS A 49 -6.52 -8.26 -15.19
C HIS A 49 -5.80 -9.32 -14.34
N PHE A 50 -6.52 -9.94 -13.40
CA PHE A 50 -5.97 -10.88 -12.42
C PHE A 50 -6.90 -12.09 -12.27
N THR A 51 -6.30 -13.26 -12.02
CA THR A 51 -7.06 -14.44 -11.58
C THR A 51 -7.49 -14.28 -10.13
N GLU A 52 -8.49 -15.04 -9.68
CA GLU A 52 -8.94 -15.02 -8.29
C GLU A 52 -7.80 -15.36 -7.31
N ASP A 53 -6.98 -16.37 -7.63
CA ASP A 53 -5.79 -16.72 -6.84
C ASP A 53 -4.80 -15.55 -6.72
N GLN A 54 -4.55 -14.84 -7.83
CA GLN A 54 -3.69 -13.65 -7.81
C GLN A 54 -4.27 -12.52 -6.96
N ILE A 55 -5.59 -12.32 -6.97
CA ILE A 55 -6.26 -11.30 -6.15
C ILE A 55 -6.12 -11.66 -4.66
N ILE A 56 -6.28 -12.94 -4.31
CA ILE A 56 -6.08 -13.44 -2.95
C ILE A 56 -4.63 -13.21 -2.50
N ASP A 57 -3.65 -13.63 -3.31
CA ASP A 57 -2.23 -13.46 -3.00
C ASP A 57 -1.85 -11.98 -2.80
N MET A 58 -2.36 -11.10 -3.67
CA MET A 58 -2.17 -9.66 -3.55
C MET A 58 -2.79 -9.12 -2.25
N GLY A 59 -4.03 -9.52 -1.94
CA GLY A 59 -4.72 -9.09 -0.72
C GLY A 59 -3.99 -9.54 0.55
N MET A 60 -3.50 -10.78 0.55
CA MET A 60 -2.68 -11.33 1.63
C MET A 60 -1.37 -10.54 1.80
N GLY A 61 -0.68 -10.22 0.70
CA GLY A 61 0.54 -9.41 0.72
C GLY A 61 0.32 -8.02 1.28
N VAL A 62 -0.70 -7.31 0.81
CA VAL A 62 -1.05 -5.95 1.28
C VAL A 62 -1.44 -5.98 2.76
N GLY A 63 -2.32 -6.91 3.16
CA GLY A 63 -2.77 -7.05 4.55
C GLY A 63 -1.63 -7.38 5.52
N PHE A 64 -0.73 -8.30 5.14
CA PHE A 64 0.42 -8.66 5.95
C PHE A 64 1.38 -7.49 6.16
N LEU A 65 1.71 -6.76 5.08
CA LEU A 65 2.59 -5.59 5.16
C LEU A 65 1.96 -4.47 5.98
N HIS A 66 0.66 -4.22 5.80
CA HIS A 66 -0.07 -3.21 6.58
C HIS A 66 -0.09 -3.53 8.08
N GLY A 67 -0.43 -4.78 8.44
CA GLY A 67 -0.39 -5.23 9.84
C GLY A 67 1.01 -5.13 10.44
N THR A 68 2.03 -5.50 9.68
CA THR A 68 3.44 -5.38 10.10
C THR A 68 3.82 -3.92 10.32
N GLN A 69 3.41 -3.00 9.42
CA GLN A 69 3.65 -1.57 9.58
C GLN A 69 3.05 -1.05 10.89
N ARG A 70 1.77 -1.37 11.19
CA ARG A 70 1.12 -0.96 12.44
C ARG A 70 1.86 -1.49 13.67
N PHE A 71 2.34 -2.74 13.61
CA PHE A 71 3.14 -3.33 14.68
C PHE A 71 4.48 -2.60 14.88
N VAL A 72 5.25 -2.40 13.80
CA VAL A 72 6.52 -1.64 13.82
C VAL A 72 6.33 -0.26 14.44
N GLU A 73 5.30 0.46 14.01
CA GLU A 73 4.95 1.77 14.58
C GLU A 73 4.62 1.66 16.07
N SER A 74 3.80 0.70 16.49
CA SER A 74 3.44 0.50 17.90
C SER A 74 4.65 0.20 18.81
N MET A 75 5.71 -0.38 18.25
CA MET A 75 6.93 -0.71 18.96
C MET A 75 7.99 0.41 18.90
N GLY A 76 7.73 1.49 18.16
CA GLY A 76 8.68 2.58 17.95
C GLY A 76 9.95 2.16 17.20
N ILE A 77 9.86 1.10 16.38
CA ILE A 77 11.00 0.58 15.62
C ILE A 77 11.30 1.54 14.46
N VAL A 78 12.54 2.03 14.41
CA VAL A 78 13.05 2.87 13.32
C VAL A 78 14.26 2.21 12.67
N PRO A 79 14.47 2.37 11.36
CA PRO A 79 15.68 1.94 10.67
C PRO A 79 16.96 2.58 11.24
N ASP A 80 18.06 1.82 11.25
CA ASP A 80 19.34 2.21 11.87
C ASP A 80 19.98 3.49 11.29
N ILE A 81 19.57 3.89 10.09
CA ILE A 81 20.04 5.10 9.40
C ILE A 81 19.12 6.31 9.61
N TYR A 82 18.14 6.24 10.52
CA TYR A 82 17.26 7.37 10.84
C TYR A 82 18.05 8.49 11.53
N ASP A 83 17.97 9.70 10.98
CA ASP A 83 18.40 10.94 11.64
C ASP A 83 17.18 11.55 12.35
N GLU A 84 17.33 11.88 13.63
CA GLU A 84 16.25 12.37 14.53
C GLU A 84 15.57 13.66 14.03
N GLY A 85 16.13 14.32 13.01
CA GLY A 85 15.57 15.53 12.37
C GLY A 85 14.58 15.30 11.22
N ALA A 86 14.35 14.06 10.77
CA ALA A 86 13.43 13.78 9.67
C ALA A 86 11.98 13.61 10.18
N PHE A 87 11.14 14.62 9.91
CA PHE A 87 9.73 14.72 10.31
C PHE A 87 8.92 13.42 10.12
N CYS A 88 8.72 12.69 11.22
CA CYS A 88 7.51 11.94 11.51
C CYS A 88 7.29 12.07 13.02
N GLU A 89 6.32 12.88 13.45
CA GLU A 89 5.95 12.90 14.87
C GLU A 89 5.48 11.49 15.23
N LEU A 90 6.28 10.78 16.03
CA LEU A 90 5.85 9.50 16.58
C LEU A 90 4.61 9.76 17.45
N PRO A 91 3.50 9.03 17.23
CA PRO A 91 2.25 9.28 17.97
C PRO A 91 2.36 8.99 19.48
N PHE A 92 3.52 8.51 19.94
CA PHE A 92 3.86 8.29 21.33
C PHE A 92 5.14 9.08 21.64
N GLN A 93 5.00 10.36 21.95
CA GLN A 93 6.02 11.06 22.71
C GLN A 93 6.09 10.41 24.10
N SER A 94 7.20 9.72 24.36
CA SER A 94 7.83 9.48 25.66
C SER A 94 6.88 9.46 26.87
N ARG A 95 6.41 8.27 27.25
CA ARG A 95 5.91 8.02 28.61
C ARG A 95 6.86 7.10 29.36
N LEU A 96 8.10 7.55 29.54
CA LEU A 96 9.03 7.11 30.59
C LEU A 96 9.81 8.32 31.09
#